data_AF-A0A7V3FZV2-F1
#
_entry.id   AF-A0A7V3FZV2-F1
#
_cell.length_a   1.000
_cell.length_b   1.000
_cell.length_c   1.000
_cell.angle_alpha   90.00
_cell.angle_beta   90.00
_cell.angle_gamma   90.00
#
_symmetry.space_group_name_H-M   'P 1'
#
loop_
_entity.id
_entity.type
_entity.pdbx_description
1 polymer ?
#
loop_
_entity_poly.entity_id
_entity_poly.type
_entity_poly.pdbx_seq_one_letter_code
_entity_poly.pdbx_strand_id
1 'polypeptide(L)'
;MRRVLILCLLGVLMGPPAGVAADSAASRTENVIIVTLDGFRWQELFAGADEALLDAKAGGVRDVEALKRRFWRPSAAQRREVLLPFLWGTVAKQGQIFGDPS
;
A
#
# COMPACT_ATOMS: atom_id res chain seq x y z
N MET A 1 19.81 -52.04 3.53
CA MET A 1 19.96 -50.65 4.02
C MET A 1 18.55 -50.05 4.00
N ARG A 2 17.81 -50.12 5.12
CA ARG A 2 17.65 -49.03 6.12
C ARG A 2 17.31 -47.70 5.42
N ARG A 3 16.20 -46.99 5.66
CA ARG A 3 15.15 -47.04 6.68
C ARG A 3 14.02 -46.09 6.22
N VAL A 4 12.79 -46.61 6.22
CA VAL A 4 11.63 -46.01 6.92
C VAL A 4 11.11 -44.65 6.43
N LEU A 5 10.10 -44.75 5.56
CA LEU A 5 8.86 -43.98 5.61
C LEU A 5 8.21 -44.20 6.99
N ILE A 6 8.05 -43.15 7.83
CA ILE A 6 7.10 -43.10 8.97
C ILE A 6 7.11 -41.69 9.59
N LEU A 7 5.90 -41.13 9.66
CA LEU A 7 5.35 -40.18 10.64
C LEU A 7 6.21 -39.01 11.14
N CYS A 8 5.74 -37.79 10.83
CA CYS A 8 5.51 -36.76 11.85
C CYS A 8 4.17 -36.07 11.59
N LEU A 9 3.10 -36.87 11.54
CA LEU A 9 1.72 -36.41 11.74
C LEU A 9 1.37 -36.65 13.22
N LEU A 10 2.04 -35.95 14.15
CA LEU A 10 1.73 -36.00 15.59
C LEU A 10 2.41 -34.81 16.30
N GLY A 11 1.77 -33.64 16.18
CA GLY A 11 2.20 -32.41 16.86
C GLY A 11 1.02 -31.50 17.24
N VAL A 12 -0.20 -32.05 17.24
CA VAL A 12 -1.39 -31.40 17.79
C VAL A 12 -1.68 -32.14 19.09
N LEU A 13 -1.63 -31.42 20.21
CA LEU A 13 -1.90 -31.84 21.61
C LEU A 13 -0.67 -31.70 22.52
N MET A 14 -0.30 -30.46 22.83
CA MET A 14 0.06 -29.98 24.18
C MET A 14 0.51 -28.52 24.05
N GLY A 15 -0.41 -27.59 24.31
CA GLY A 15 -0.09 -26.16 24.33
C GLY A 15 0.65 -25.75 25.61
N PRO A 16 1.50 -24.72 25.55
CA PRO A 16 1.81 -23.89 26.70
C PRO A 16 1.04 -22.55 26.64
N PRO A 17 1.00 -21.83 27.77
CA PRO A 17 -0.11 -20.98 28.19
C PRO A 17 0.07 -19.52 27.77
N ALA A 18 -0.96 -18.75 28.13
CA ALA A 18 -0.96 -17.31 28.26
C ALA A 18 -0.96 -16.56 26.92
N GLY A 19 -1.88 -15.61 26.83
CA GLY A 19 -1.94 -14.68 25.72
C GLY A 19 -0.53 -14.20 25.43
N VAL A 20 -0.17 -14.22 24.15
CA VAL A 20 0.81 -13.29 23.63
C VAL A 20 0.23 -11.92 23.96
N ALA A 21 0.53 -11.41 25.16
CA ALA A 21 0.51 -10.00 25.41
C ALA A 21 1.46 -9.49 24.35
N ALA A 22 0.89 -8.99 23.26
CA ALA A 22 1.62 -8.19 22.31
C ALA A 22 2.32 -7.16 23.19
N ASP A 23 3.65 -7.28 23.29
CA ASP A 23 4.47 -6.35 24.01
C ASP A 23 4.18 -5.01 23.36
N SER A 24 3.28 -4.24 23.98
CA SER A 24 2.92 -2.92 23.51
C SER A 24 4.09 -2.05 23.91
N ALA A 25 5.21 -2.24 23.22
CA ALA A 25 6.36 -1.38 23.28
C ALA A 25 5.79 0.03 23.18
N ALA A 26 5.93 0.79 24.28
CA ALA A 26 5.34 2.11 24.38
C ALA A 26 5.68 2.88 23.09
N SER A 27 4.64 3.34 22.39
CA SER A 27 4.81 4.03 21.10
C SER A 27 5.84 5.14 21.27
N ARG A 28 6.96 5.07 20.56
CA ARG A 28 8.01 6.12 20.56
C ARG A 28 7.59 7.39 19.80
N THR A 29 6.32 7.50 19.43
CA THR A 29 5.78 8.62 18.65
C THR A 29 5.46 9.79 19.56
N GLU A 30 6.29 10.82 19.54
CA GLU A 30 6.13 12.02 20.37
C GLU A 30 5.31 13.12 19.69
N ASN A 31 5.25 13.12 18.35
CA ASN A 31 4.62 14.18 17.56
C ASN A 31 3.66 13.60 16.54
N VAL A 32 2.49 14.23 16.41
CA VAL A 32 1.50 13.92 15.38
C VAL A 32 1.27 15.17 14.55
N ILE A 33 1.49 15.06 13.24
CA ILE A 33 1.20 16.11 12.27
C ILE A 33 -0.03 15.68 11.49
N ILE A 34 -1.10 16.47 11.55
CA ILE A 34 -2.32 16.25 10.78
C ILE A 34 -2.27 17.14 9.54
N VAL A 35 -2.23 16.51 8.37
CA VAL A 35 -2.33 17.18 7.08
C VAL A 35 -3.64 16.75 6.44
N THR A 36 -4.48 17.71 6.08
CA THR A 36 -5.72 17.47 5.34
C THR A 36 -5.57 17.98 3.92
N LEU A 37 -6.09 17.21 2.97
CA LEU A 37 -6.15 17.58 1.55
C LEU A 37 -7.61 17.62 1.15
N ASP A 38 -8.11 18.80 0.81
CA ASP A 38 -9.48 18.95 0.32
C ASP A 38 -9.60 18.38 -1.10
N GLY A 39 -10.66 17.60 -1.33
CA GLY A 39 -10.96 17.00 -2.63
C GLY A 39 -9.96 15.96 -3.16
N PHE A 40 -8.94 15.55 -2.40
CA PHE A 40 -7.99 14.53 -2.84
C PHE A 40 -8.54 13.13 -2.59
N ARG A 41 -8.71 12.34 -3.65
CA ARG A 41 -9.37 11.03 -3.57
C ARG A 41 -8.35 9.93 -3.25
N TRP A 42 -8.79 8.94 -2.47
CA TRP A 42 -7.93 7.82 -2.08
C TRP A 42 -7.59 6.92 -3.27
N GLN A 43 -8.39 6.91 -4.33
CA GLN A 43 -8.12 6.16 -5.56
C GLN A 43 -6.81 6.63 -6.22
N GLU A 44 -6.57 7.95 -6.34
CA GLU A 44 -5.29 8.48 -6.85
C GLU A 44 -4.13 8.15 -5.91
N LEU A 45 -4.38 8.22 -4.60
CA LEU A 45 -3.38 7.92 -3.58
C LEU A 45 -2.85 6.49 -3.77
N PHE A 46 -3.74 5.50 -3.86
CA PHE A 46 -3.37 4.08 -3.84
C PHE A 46 -3.19 3.44 -5.21
N ALA A 47 -3.98 3.84 -6.22
CA ALA A 47 -3.97 3.26 -7.56
C ALA A 47 -3.26 4.12 -8.62
N GLY A 48 -2.92 5.37 -8.26
CA GLY A 48 -2.30 6.34 -9.16
C GLY A 48 -3.31 6.96 -10.13
N ALA A 49 -2.82 7.48 -11.27
CA ALA A 49 -3.67 8.19 -12.22
C ALA A 49 -4.85 7.31 -12.70
N ASP A 50 -6.06 7.85 -12.56
CA ASP A 50 -7.31 7.24 -13.02
C ASP A 50 -7.52 7.52 -14.51
N GLU A 51 -7.63 6.47 -15.33
CA GLU A 51 -7.81 6.61 -16.78
C GLU A 51 -9.06 7.40 -17.15
N ALA A 52 -10.13 7.26 -16.35
CA ALA A 52 -11.39 7.96 -16.57
C ALA A 52 -11.29 9.48 -16.31
N LEU A 53 -10.18 9.95 -15.72
CA LEU A 53 -9.87 11.37 -15.58
C LEU A 53 -8.81 11.85 -16.59
N LEU A 54 -8.20 10.95 -17.36
CA LEU A 54 -7.21 11.29 -18.38
C LEU A 54 -7.89 11.51 -19.74
N ASP A 55 -8.95 12.32 -19.77
CA ASP A 55 -9.66 12.68 -20.99
C ASP A 55 -10.19 14.12 -20.95
N ALA A 56 -10.65 14.62 -22.11
CA ALA A 56 -11.11 16.00 -22.25
C ALA A 56 -12.51 16.25 -21.67
N LYS A 57 -13.37 15.23 -21.62
CA LYS A 57 -14.79 15.35 -21.25
C LYS A 57 -15.00 15.19 -19.75
N ALA A 58 -14.56 14.09 -19.17
CA ALA A 58 -14.67 13.83 -17.74
C ALA A 58 -13.55 14.49 -16.94
N GLY A 59 -12.33 14.50 -17.49
CA GLY A 59 -11.16 15.09 -16.85
C GLY A 59 -10.95 16.59 -17.11
N GLY A 60 -11.63 17.17 -18.11
CA GLY A 60 -11.42 18.57 -18.50
C GLY A 60 -10.03 18.87 -19.05
N VAL A 61 -9.31 17.85 -19.51
CA VAL A 61 -7.89 17.95 -19.91
C VAL A 61 -7.77 18.56 -21.31
N ARG A 62 -7.02 19.67 -21.43
CA ARG A 62 -6.74 20.32 -22.72
C ARG A 62 -5.80 19.51 -23.63
N ASP A 63 -4.75 18.93 -23.06
CA ASP A 63 -3.77 18.11 -23.79
C ASP A 63 -3.72 16.71 -23.17
N VAL A 64 -4.67 15.88 -23.62
CA VAL A 64 -4.85 14.50 -23.14
C VAL A 64 -3.59 13.67 -23.38
N GLU A 65 -2.97 13.83 -24.54
CA GLU A 65 -1.80 13.06 -24.95
C GLU A 65 -0.58 13.39 -24.09
N ALA A 66 -0.33 14.67 -23.80
CA ALA A 66 0.75 15.06 -22.88
C ALA A 66 0.50 14.53 -21.46
N LEU A 67 -0.74 14.59 -20.98
CA LEU A 67 -1.08 14.13 -19.63
C LEU A 67 -0.91 12.61 -19.50
N LYS A 68 -1.40 11.84 -20.48
CA LYS A 68 -1.21 10.38 -20.53
C LYS A 68 0.27 10.01 -20.60
N ARG A 69 1.06 10.66 -21.46
CA ARG A 69 2.52 10.43 -21.50
C ARG A 69 3.17 10.63 -20.12
N ARG A 70 2.75 11.69 -19.43
CA ARG A 70 3.34 12.06 -18.14
C ARG A 70 2.94 11.10 -17.02
N PHE A 71 1.65 10.75 -16.89
CA PHE A 71 1.14 10.11 -15.67
C PHE A 71 0.57 8.69 -15.87
N TRP A 72 0.29 8.25 -17.10
CA TRP A 72 -0.27 6.93 -17.34
C TRP A 72 0.81 5.84 -17.37
N ARG A 73 0.55 4.73 -16.68
CA ARG A 73 1.38 3.51 -16.70
C ARG A 73 0.48 2.27 -16.61
N PRO A 74 0.91 1.10 -17.13
CA PRO A 74 0.07 -0.10 -17.13
C PRO A 74 -0.33 -0.59 -15.74
N SER A 75 0.59 -0.50 -14.76
CA SER A 75 0.33 -0.98 -13.39
C SER A 75 0.03 0.15 -12.42
N ALA A 76 -0.85 -0.11 -11.44
CA ALA A 76 -1.18 0.82 -10.36
C ALA A 76 0.08 1.27 -9.59
N ALA A 77 1.01 0.34 -9.32
CA ALA A 77 2.27 0.65 -8.65
C ALA A 77 3.11 1.68 -9.40
N GLN A 78 3.25 1.55 -10.72
CA GLN A 78 3.96 2.53 -11.53
C GLN A 78 3.20 3.85 -11.62
N ARG A 79 1.87 3.82 -11.73
CA ARG A 79 1.05 5.04 -11.80
C ARG A 79 1.16 5.86 -10.53
N ARG A 80 1.03 5.26 -9.35
CA ARG A 80 1.11 5.98 -8.07
C ARG A 80 2.50 6.52 -7.80
N GLU A 81 3.55 5.81 -8.21
CA GLU A 81 4.93 6.30 -8.10
C GLU A 81 5.19 7.50 -9.02
N VAL A 82 4.64 7.51 -10.24
CA VAL A 82 4.76 8.66 -11.14
C VAL A 82 3.88 9.84 -10.71
N LEU A 83 2.69 9.57 -10.16
CA LEU A 83 1.75 10.62 -9.73
C LEU A 83 2.18 11.29 -8.41
N LEU A 84 2.66 10.50 -7.44
CA LEU A 84 3.05 10.96 -6.10
C LEU A 84 4.45 10.44 -5.74
N PRO A 85 5.51 10.95 -6.41
CA PRO A 85 6.85 10.38 -6.32
C PRO A 85 7.46 10.44 -4.93
N PHE A 86 7.18 11.49 -4.14
CA PHE A 86 7.69 11.56 -2.77
C PHE A 86 7.01 10.52 -1.86
N LEU A 87 5.68 10.40 -1.96
CA LEU A 87 4.93 9.51 -1.09
C LEU A 87 5.27 8.04 -1.36
N TRP A 88 5.25 7.61 -2.62
CA TRP A 88 5.52 6.21 -2.97
C TRP A 88 7.02 5.90 -3.17
N GLY A 89 7.83 6.92 -3.46
CA GLY A 89 9.28 6.78 -3.61
C GLY A 89 10.06 6.91 -2.31
N THR A 90 9.54 7.65 -1.31
CA THR A 90 10.23 7.89 -0.02
C THR A 90 9.42 7.34 1.14
N VAL A 91 8.20 7.85 1.36
CA VAL A 91 7.40 7.52 2.56
C VAL A 91 7.06 6.03 2.61
N ALA A 92 6.63 5.43 1.50
CA ALA A 92 6.32 4.00 1.44
C ALA A 92 7.56 3.10 1.65
N LYS A 93 8.76 3.59 1.30
CA LYS A 93 10.01 2.80 1.38
C LYS A 93 10.68 2.93 2.74
N GLN A 94 10.52 4.08 3.40
CA GLN A 94 11.19 4.42 4.67
C GLN A 94 10.22 4.47 5.85
N GLY A 95 8.94 4.18 5.60
CA GLY A 95 7.87 4.27 6.58
C GLY A 95 6.72 3.34 6.20
N GLN A 96 5.52 3.70 6.64
CA GLN A 96 4.33 2.88 6.46
C GLN A 96 3.19 3.75 5.93
N ILE A 97 2.38 3.18 5.04
CA ILE A 97 1.17 3.80 4.52
C ILE A 97 0.01 2.86 4.81
N PHE A 98 -1.07 3.40 5.36
CA PHE A 98 -2.30 2.66 5.68
C PHE A 98 -3.50 3.34 5.04
N GLY A 99 -4.60 2.60 4.88
CA GLY A 99 -5.89 3.16 4.48
C GLY A 99 -6.29 2.94 3.01
N ASP A 100 -5.74 1.92 2.34
CA ASP A 100 -6.31 1.43 1.08
C ASP A 100 -7.56 0.59 1.40
N PRO A 101 -8.77 1.00 0.97
CA PRO A 101 -10.00 0.27 1.24
C PRO A 101 -10.31 -0.82 0.20
N SER A 102 -9.45 -1.01 -0.80
CA SER A 102 -9.63 -1.96 -1.92
C SER A 102 -9.34 -3.40 -1.54
#